data_AF-A0A972TV13-F1
#
_entry.id   AF-A0A972TV13-F1
#
_cell.length_a   1.000
_cell.length_b   1.000
_cell.length_c   1.000
_cell.angle_alpha   90.00
_cell.angle_beta   90.00
_cell.angle_gamma   90.00
#
_symmetry.space_group_name_H-M   'P 1'
#
loop_
_entity.id
_entity.type
_entity.pdbx_description
1 polymer ?
#
loop_
_entity_poly.entity_id
_entity_poly.type
_entity_poly.pdbx_seq_one_letter_code
_entity_poly.pdbx_strand_id
1 'polypeptide(L)' 'MTTMKDALRAKKKIQEIIKGVSGIKGVGITWDDNREPCVQVNIDPAIEKSDRNKIPSHIKDVKVKIEIIENIRLE' A
#
# COMPACT_ATOMS: atom_id res chain seq x y z
N MET A 1 6.26 -18.54 3.86
CA MET A 1 6.23 -18.15 2.45
C MET A 1 4.88 -17.56 2.15
N THR A 2 4.86 -16.31 1.70
CA THR A 2 3.63 -15.59 1.39
C THR A 2 3.12 -15.99 0.01
N THR A 3 1.84 -16.35 -0.10
CA THR A 3 1.24 -16.71 -1.40
C THR A 3 0.54 -15.52 -2.04
N MET A 4 0.30 -15.59 -3.36
CA MET A 4 -0.47 -14.57 -4.07
C MET A 4 -1.90 -14.41 -3.52
N LYS A 5 -2.50 -15.50 -3.00
CA LYS A 5 -3.82 -15.46 -2.35
C LYS A 5 -3.78 -14.66 -1.04
N ASP A 6 -2.70 -14.77 -0.27
CA ASP A 6 -2.51 -13.99 0.96
C ASP A 6 -2.34 -12.51 0.63
N ALA A 7 -1.53 -12.18 -0.37
CA ALA A 7 -1.36 -10.81 -0.84
C ALA A 7 -2.68 -10.18 -1.35
N LEU A 8 -3.52 -10.95 -2.07
CA LEU A 8 -4.85 -10.49 -2.49
C LEU A 8 -5.79 -10.22 -1.32
N ARG A 9 -5.78 -11.09 -0.30
CA ARG A 9 -6.57 -10.88 0.94
C ARG A 9 -6.07 -9.67 1.72
N ALA A 10 -4.75 -9.51 1.83
CA ALA A 10 -4.12 -8.36 2.47
C ALA A 10 -4.45 -7.06 1.74
N LYS A 11 -4.38 -7.05 0.39
CA LYS A 11 -4.79 -5.90 -0.44
C LYS A 11 -6.22 -5.47 -0.12
N LYS A 12 -7.19 -6.38 -0.14
CA LYS A 12 -8.60 -6.05 0.17
C LYS A 12 -8.75 -5.46 1.57
N LYS A 13 -8.04 -6.02 2.55
CA LYS A 13 -8.08 -5.53 3.93
C LYS A 13 -7.44 -4.15 4.08
N ILE A 14 -6.33 -3.90 3.38
CA ILE A 14 -5.72 -2.57 3.29
C ILE A 14 -6.68 -1.56 2.68
N GLN A 15 -7.34 -1.91 1.57
CA GLN A 15 -8.30 -1.03 0.91
C GLN A 15 -9.44 -0.62 1.86
N GLU A 16 -9.90 -1.53 2.72
CA GLU A 16 -10.92 -1.21 3.74
C GLU A 16 -10.37 -0.39 4.91
N ILE A 17 -9.12 -0.61 5.34
CA ILE A 17 -8.48 0.16 6.43
C ILE A 17 -8.23 1.61 6.01
N ILE A 18 -7.70 1.80 4.80
CA ILE A 18 -7.36 3.13 4.28
C ILE A 18 -8.57 3.82 3.63
N LYS A 19 -9.75 3.22 3.71
CA LYS A 19 -10.99 3.79 3.21
C LYS A 19 -11.30 5.05 4.01
N GLY A 20 -11.29 6.20 3.33
CA GLY A 20 -11.45 7.51 3.97
C GLY A 20 -10.14 8.19 4.39
N VAL A 21 -8.98 7.58 4.10
CA VAL A 21 -7.68 8.27 4.18
C VAL A 21 -7.52 9.16 2.95
N SER A 22 -7.35 10.46 3.17
CA SER A 22 -7.11 11.41 2.07
C SER A 22 -5.68 11.25 1.54
N GLY A 23 -5.49 11.40 0.23
CA GLY A 23 -4.16 11.29 -0.38
C GLY A 23 -3.73 9.87 -0.77
N ILE A 24 -4.56 8.84 -0.62
CA ILE A 24 -4.28 7.53 -1.25
C ILE A 24 -4.52 7.62 -2.76
N LYS A 25 -3.49 7.37 -3.57
CA LYS A 25 -3.58 7.31 -5.03
C LYS A 25 -4.00 5.94 -5.56
N GLY A 26 -3.61 4.87 -4.87
CA GLY A 26 -3.97 3.52 -5.30
C GLY A 26 -3.39 2.41 -4.42
N VAL A 27 -3.91 1.19 -4.61
CA VAL A 27 -3.43 -0.02 -3.92
C VAL A 27 -3.23 -1.16 -4.91
N GLY A 28 -2.01 -1.65 -4.98
CA GLY A 28 -1.56 -2.73 -5.86
C GLY A 28 -1.03 -3.94 -5.10
N ILE A 29 -0.61 -4.95 -5.86
CA ILE A 29 0.27 -6.01 -5.39
C ILE A 29 1.58 -5.84 -6.15
N THR A 30 2.68 -5.94 -5.43
CA THR A 30 4.04 -5.90 -5.97
C THR A 30 4.85 -7.05 -5.36
N TRP A 31 6.16 -7.08 -5.60
CA TRP A 31 7.07 -8.07 -5.04
C TRP A 31 8.13 -7.38 -4.21
N ASP A 32 8.48 -7.98 -3.06
CA ASP A 32 9.62 -7.52 -2.26
C ASP A 32 10.95 -8.06 -2.82
N ASP A 33 12.06 -7.66 -2.22
CA ASP A 33 13.41 -8.08 -2.64
C ASP A 33 13.62 -9.60 -2.60
N ASN A 34 12.82 -10.32 -1.79
CA ASN A 34 12.82 -11.77 -1.70
C ASN A 34 11.89 -12.45 -2.73
N ARG A 35 11.33 -11.69 -3.67
CA ARG A 35 10.29 -12.13 -4.63
C ARG A 35 9.02 -12.64 -3.95
N GLU A 36 8.76 -12.26 -2.69
CA GLU A 36 7.48 -12.55 -2.04
C GLU A 36 6.44 -11.48 -2.42
N PRO A 37 5.18 -11.88 -2.67
CA PRO A 37 4.14 -10.93 -3.03
C PRO A 37 3.78 -10.06 -1.82
N CYS A 38 3.78 -8.74 -2.03
CA CYS A 38 3.47 -7.75 -1.01
C CYS A 38 2.45 -6.73 -1.53
N VAL A 39 1.81 -6.00 -0.62
CA VAL A 39 0.83 -4.97 -0.99
C VAL A 39 1.58 -3.66 -1.22
N GLN A 40 1.31 -2.98 -2.33
CA GLN A 40 1.83 -1.64 -2.58
C GLN A 40 0.73 -0.62 -2.35
N VAL A 41 1.01 0.41 -1.55
CA VAL A 41 0.10 1.54 -1.33
C VAL A 41 0.76 2.80 -1.87
N ASN A 42 0.13 3.38 -2.87
CA ASN A 42 0.59 4.60 -3.51
C ASN A 42 -0.10 5.78 -2.83
N ILE A 43 0.70 6.72 -2.34
CA ILE A 43 0.23 7.91 -1.63
C ILE A 43 0.71 9.18 -2.32
N ASP A 44 -0.07 10.24 -2.15
CA ASP A 44 0.30 11.60 -2.51
C ASP A 44 1.41 12.11 -1.56
N PRO A 45 2.41 12.85 -2.05
CA PRO A 45 3.42 13.47 -1.19
C PRO A 45 2.82 14.42 -0.14
N ALA A 46 1.65 15.00 -0.40
CA ALA A 46 0.97 15.91 0.52
C ALA A 46 0.13 15.19 1.60
N ILE A 47 0.15 13.85 1.67
CA ILE A 47 -0.60 13.12 2.70
C ILE A 47 -0.15 13.52 4.12
N GLU A 48 -1.11 13.76 5.00
CA GLU A 48 -0.81 14.11 6.39
C GLU A 48 -0.10 12.93 7.09
N LYS A 49 0.87 13.25 7.96
CA LYS A 49 1.60 12.21 8.74
C LYS A 49 0.64 11.34 9.55
N SER A 50 -0.42 11.94 10.11
CA SER A 50 -1.47 11.25 10.87
C SER A 50 -2.18 10.19 10.04
N ASP A 51 -2.43 10.47 8.77
CA ASP A 51 -3.08 9.56 7.82
C ASP A 51 -2.12 8.49 7.32
N ARG A 52 -0.85 8.86 7.04
CA ARG A 52 0.20 7.90 6.70
C ARG A 52 0.40 6.85 7.81
N ASN A 53 0.29 7.25 9.07
CA ASN A 53 0.41 6.34 10.22
C ASN A 53 -0.76 5.35 10.33
N LYS A 54 -1.90 5.59 9.67
CA LYS A 54 -3.01 4.63 9.61
C LYS A 54 -2.74 3.47 8.66
N ILE A 55 -1.76 3.61 7.75
CA ILE A 55 -1.38 2.56 6.81
C ILE A 55 -0.46 1.58 7.56
N PRO A 56 -0.91 0.35 7.86
CA PRO A 56 -0.08 -0.59 8.58
C PRO A 56 1.05 -1.07 7.65
N SER A 57 2.24 -1.28 8.22
CA SER A 57 3.41 -1.79 7.48
C SER A 57 3.29 -3.27 7.14
N HIS A 58 2.38 -4.00 7.80
CA HIS A 58 2.12 -5.43 7.60
C HIS A 58 0.63 -5.73 7.81
N ILE A 59 0.12 -6.73 7.08
CA ILE A 59 -1.21 -7.32 7.30
C ILE A 59 -1.02 -8.82 7.43
N LYS A 60 -1.16 -9.34 8.65
CA LYS A 60 -0.73 -10.72 8.97
C LYS A 60 0.75 -10.88 8.59
N ASP A 61 1.07 -11.88 7.79
CA ASP A 61 2.41 -12.18 7.30
C ASP A 61 2.77 -11.45 5.99
N VAL A 62 1.87 -10.61 5.44
CA VAL A 62 2.10 -9.90 4.17
C VAL A 62 2.66 -8.51 4.44
N LYS A 63 3.82 -8.20 3.84
CA LYS A 63 4.43 -6.86 3.87
C LYS A 63 3.58 -5.83 3.11
N VAL A 64 3.60 -4.58 3.57
CA VAL A 64 2.98 -3.44 2.90
C VAL A 64 4.07 -2.41 2.58
N LYS A 65 4.28 -2.15 1.30
CA LYS A 65 5.22 -1.15 0.80
C LYS A 65 4.45 0.14 0.52
N ILE A 66 4.89 1.23 1.13
CA ILE A 66 4.32 2.56 0.89
C ILE A 66 5.22 3.28 -0.11
N GLU A 67 4.64 3.70 -1.23
CA GLU A 67 5.33 4.41 -2.30
C GLU A 67 4.70 5.80 -2.47
N ILE A 68 5.53 6.84 -2.49
CA ILE A 68 5.08 8.21 -2.71
C ILE A 68 5.16 8.47 -4.21
N ILE A 69 4.00 8.71 -4.84
CA ILE A 69 3.95 9.04 -6.26
C ILE A 69 3.85 10.55 -6.39
N GLU A 70 4.96 11.16 -6.78
CA GLU A 70 4.96 12.55 -7.22
C GLU A 70 4.18 12.62 -8.53
N ASN A 71 3.17 13.48 -8.56
CA ASN A 71 2.31 13.63 -9.73
C ASN A 71 3.17 14.23 -10.85
N ILE A 72 3.68 13.39 -11.75
CA ILE A 72 4.39 13.87 -12.95
C ILE A 72 3.35 14.62 -13.76
N ARG A 73 3.35 15.96 -13.69
CA ARG A 73 2.70 16.78 -14.69
C ARG A 73 3.43 16.52 -15.99
N LEU A 74 2.81 15.75 -16.88
CA LEU A 74 3.16 15.76 -18.29
C LEU A 74 2.70 17.13 -18.82
N GLU A 75 3.64 18.07 -18.90
CA GLU A 75 3.49 19.29 -19.70
C GLU A 75 3.47 18.96 -21.19
#